data_AF-A0A7W4H4I7-F1
#
_entry.id   AF-A0A7W4H4I7-F1
#
_cell.length_a   1.000
_cell.length_b   1.000
_cell.length_c   1.000
_cell.angle_alpha   90.00
_cell.angle_beta   90.00
_cell.angle_gamma   90.00
#
_symmetry.space_group_name_H-M   'P 1'
#
loop_
_entity.id
_entity.type
_entity.pdbx_description
1 polymer ?
#
loop_
_entity_poly.entity_id
_entity_poly.type
_entity_poly.pdbx_seq_one_letter_code
_entity_poly.pdbx_strand_id
1 'polypeptide(L)'
;MSTDSDTSTNEMLSDLQRIELLEKTGKLNRLLIYGLSGGLVLALLAILLVGLLGGGSEAEEAEKGPTLASVKALEERLASLEQQVAPLKQQVQNQQALFNLLKGGLPAPTATPAPAATGAAPASTESDKSAQETKLMVARTLIGQEQSYQKTITALKSGMRDLAGMIAGSRSWLEDYESDLNKPLAESQARAKALQQWANGKPASATE
;
A
#
# COMPACT_ATOMS: atom_id res chain seq x y z
N MET A 1 -70.67 -32.35 32.43
CA MET A 1 -70.65 -31.20 31.48
C MET A 1 -70.89 -29.94 32.30
N SER A 2 -70.14 -28.88 32.01
CA SER A 2 -70.22 -27.52 32.57
C SER A 2 -69.23 -27.17 33.69
N THR A 3 -67.93 -27.16 33.38
CA THR A 3 -66.92 -26.31 34.05
C THR A 3 -65.81 -26.00 33.05
N ASP A 4 -66.04 -25.09 32.08
CA ASP A 4 -64.97 -24.69 31.14
C ASP A 4 -65.11 -23.24 30.59
N SER A 5 -66.08 -22.45 31.05
CA SER A 5 -66.40 -21.16 30.42
C SER A 5 -65.85 -19.91 31.11
N ASP A 6 -65.32 -19.99 32.33
CA ASP A 6 -64.87 -18.82 33.10
C ASP A 6 -63.34 -18.58 33.10
N THR A 7 -62.53 -19.57 32.71
CA THR A 7 -61.06 -19.42 32.60
C THR A 7 -60.67 -18.74 31.29
N SER A 8 -61.36 -19.06 30.19
CA SER A 8 -61.05 -18.58 28.83
C SER A 8 -61.23 -17.06 28.66
N THR A 9 -62.15 -16.43 29.38
CA THR A 9 -62.44 -14.99 29.24
C THR A 9 -61.46 -14.12 30.03
N ASN A 10 -60.99 -14.58 31.19
CA ASN A 10 -60.02 -13.86 32.03
C ASN A 10 -58.59 -13.96 31.44
N GLU A 11 -58.26 -15.08 30.80
CA GLU A 11 -56.98 -15.29 30.11
C GLU A 11 -56.91 -14.49 28.78
N MET A 12 -58.01 -14.44 28.00
CA MET A 12 -58.10 -13.61 26.78
C MET A 12 -57.96 -12.11 27.04
N LEU A 13 -58.46 -11.59 28.16
CA LEU A 13 -58.31 -10.17 28.52
C LEU A 13 -56.84 -9.84 28.91
N SER A 14 -56.10 -10.80 29.47
CA SER A 14 -54.68 -10.65 29.81
C SER A 14 -53.78 -10.71 28.57
N ASP A 15 -54.11 -11.57 27.61
CA ASP A 15 -53.37 -11.68 26.35
C ASP A 15 -53.52 -10.43 25.47
N LEU A 16 -54.70 -9.80 25.45
CA LEU A 16 -54.89 -8.51 24.78
C LEU A 16 -54.01 -7.40 25.38
N GLN A 17 -53.88 -7.35 26.70
CA GLN A 17 -53.01 -6.40 27.39
C GLN A 17 -51.51 -6.67 27.12
N ARG A 18 -51.11 -7.95 26.99
CA ARG A 18 -49.75 -8.34 26.60
C ARG A 18 -49.44 -7.95 25.16
N ILE A 19 -50.39 -8.11 24.24
CA ILE A 19 -50.24 -7.71 22.84
C ILE A 19 -50.09 -6.19 22.72
N GLU A 20 -50.86 -5.41 23.49
CA GLU A 20 -50.74 -3.94 23.51
C GLU A 20 -49.38 -3.46 24.08
N LEU A 21 -48.88 -4.13 25.12
CA LEU A 21 -47.53 -3.88 25.66
C LEU A 21 -46.43 -4.24 24.65
N LEU A 22 -46.58 -5.35 23.92
CA LEU A 22 -45.64 -5.76 22.88
C LEU A 22 -45.66 -4.83 21.66
N GLU A 23 -46.83 -4.33 21.26
CA GLU A 23 -46.96 -3.36 20.18
C GLU A 23 -46.32 -2.02 20.55
N LYS A 24 -46.57 -1.54 21.77
CA LYS A 24 -45.98 -0.29 22.28
C LYS A 24 -44.46 -0.41 22.44
N THR A 25 -43.98 -1.54 22.95
CA THR A 25 -42.54 -1.84 23.10
C THR A 25 -41.86 -2.00 21.73
N GLY A 26 -42.53 -2.62 20.76
CA GLY A 26 -42.04 -2.76 19.38
C GLY A 26 -41.90 -1.41 18.67
N LYS A 27 -42.87 -0.51 18.83
CA LYS A 27 -42.80 0.87 18.30
C LYS A 27 -41.69 1.69 18.95
N LEU A 28 -41.51 1.58 20.26
CA LEU A 28 -40.42 2.24 20.99
C LEU A 28 -39.04 1.73 20.60
N ASN A 29 -38.85 0.41 20.48
CA ASN A 29 -37.57 -0.16 20.04
C ASN A 29 -37.21 0.32 18.63
N ARG A 30 -38.18 0.36 17.72
CA ARG A 30 -37.97 0.84 16.35
C ARG A 30 -37.62 2.33 16.30
N LEU A 31 -38.25 3.15 17.14
CA LEU A 31 -37.92 4.57 17.30
C LEU A 31 -36.50 4.78 17.87
N LEU A 32 -36.13 3.97 18.87
CA LEU A 32 -34.80 4.01 19.50
C LEU A 32 -33.71 3.60 18.49
N ILE A 33 -33.96 2.55 17.70
CA ILE A 33 -33.04 2.10 16.65
C ILE A 33 -32.87 3.20 15.59
N TYR A 34 -33.94 3.86 15.14
CA TYR A 34 -33.83 4.95 14.17
C TYR A 34 -33.12 6.19 14.75
N GLY A 35 -33.37 6.52 16.01
CA GLY A 35 -32.66 7.60 16.71
C GLY A 35 -31.17 7.32 16.84
N LEU A 36 -30.81 6.10 17.26
CA LEU A 36 -29.41 5.68 17.41
C LEU A 36 -28.69 5.58 16.06
N SER A 37 -29.35 5.00 15.04
CA SER A 37 -28.78 4.91 13.69
C SER A 37 -28.63 6.29 13.04
N GLY A 38 -29.60 7.18 13.25
CA GLY A 38 -29.55 8.55 12.74
C GLY A 38 -28.43 9.35 13.42
N GLY A 39 -28.29 9.22 14.74
CA GLY A 39 -27.19 9.81 15.49
C GLY A 39 -25.82 9.30 15.04
N LEU A 40 -25.69 7.99 14.79
CA LEU A 40 -24.45 7.39 14.29
C LEU A 40 -24.09 7.91 12.90
N VAL A 41 -25.05 7.99 11.99
CA VAL A 41 -24.83 8.51 10.62
C VAL A 41 -24.43 9.98 10.67
N LEU A 42 -25.07 10.80 11.51
CA LEU A 42 -24.70 12.21 11.69
C LEU A 42 -23.31 12.36 12.31
N ALA A 43 -22.94 11.52 13.28
CA ALA A 43 -21.61 11.52 13.87
C ALA A 43 -20.53 11.12 12.85
N LEU A 44 -20.78 10.08 12.03
CA LEU A 44 -19.87 9.67 10.97
C LEU A 44 -19.75 10.74 9.87
N LEU A 45 -20.85 11.41 9.51
CA LEU A 45 -20.82 12.55 8.58
C LEU A 45 -20.03 13.71 9.16
N ALA A 46 -20.16 14.02 10.45
CA ALA A 46 -19.38 15.05 11.12
C ALA A 46 -17.88 14.70 11.14
N ILE A 47 -17.53 13.45 11.45
CA ILE A 47 -16.14 12.96 11.40
C ILE A 47 -15.58 13.01 9.98
N LEU A 48 -16.38 12.65 8.98
CA LEU A 48 -15.96 12.69 7.58
C LEU A 48 -15.82 14.13 7.05
N LEU A 49 -16.71 15.04 7.45
CA LEU A 49 -16.59 16.47 7.17
C LEU A 49 -15.34 17.06 7.84
N VAL A 50 -15.09 16.72 9.11
CA VAL A 50 -13.86 17.15 9.80
C VAL A 50 -12.63 16.53 9.14
N GLY A 51 -12.65 15.26 8.73
CA GLY A 51 -11.53 14.64 8.03
C GLY A 51 -11.28 15.20 6.62
N LEU A 52 -12.32 15.68 5.93
CA LEU A 52 -12.23 16.23 4.58
C LEU A 52 -11.87 17.73 4.57
N LEU A 53 -12.31 18.50 5.57
CA LEU A 53 -12.04 19.95 5.68
C LEU A 53 -10.94 20.30 6.70
N GLY A 54 -10.74 19.48 7.73
CA GLY A 54 -9.83 19.68 8.85
C GLY A 54 -8.86 18.52 8.96
N GLY A 55 -7.92 18.44 8.02
CA GLY A 55 -6.79 17.52 8.12
C GLY A 55 -5.92 17.82 9.34
N GLY A 56 -6.30 17.24 10.49
CA GLY A 56 -5.45 16.98 11.64
C GLY A 56 -5.24 18.13 12.63
N SER A 57 -6.17 18.30 13.57
CA SER A 57 -5.83 18.61 14.96
C SER A 57 -7.07 18.57 15.83
N GLU A 58 -7.01 17.65 16.79
CA GLU A 58 -7.69 17.53 18.08
C GLU A 58 -8.85 18.49 18.37
N ALA A 59 -9.97 17.89 18.79
CA ALA A 59 -11.03 18.58 19.50
C ALA A 59 -10.45 19.29 20.72
N GLU A 60 -10.40 20.61 20.69
CA GLU A 60 -11.01 21.55 21.64
C GLU A 60 -10.74 22.98 21.17
N GLU A 61 -11.66 23.89 21.53
CA GLU A 61 -11.55 25.36 21.42
C GLU A 61 -11.80 26.00 20.03
N ALA A 62 -13.03 26.51 19.91
CA ALA A 62 -13.37 27.88 19.51
C ALA A 62 -12.76 28.50 18.24
N GLU A 63 -13.68 28.90 17.34
CA GLU A 63 -13.54 29.98 16.36
C GLU A 63 -12.12 30.44 16.00
N LYS A 64 -11.59 29.93 14.89
CA LYS A 64 -10.82 30.74 13.94
C LYS A 64 -10.78 30.02 12.60
N GLY A 65 -11.27 30.70 11.58
CA GLY A 65 -11.07 30.31 10.18
C GLY A 65 -9.58 30.11 9.85
N PRO A 66 -9.27 29.60 8.65
CA PRO A 66 -7.94 29.16 8.28
C PRO A 66 -6.96 30.30 8.53
N THR A 67 -6.13 30.15 9.55
CA THR A 67 -5.19 31.20 9.94
C THR A 67 -4.15 31.32 8.81
N LEU A 68 -3.76 32.55 8.46
CA LEU A 68 -2.70 32.83 7.47
C LEU A 68 -1.43 31.99 7.70
N ALA A 69 -1.17 31.59 8.95
CA ALA A 69 -0.08 30.71 9.33
C ALA A 69 -0.19 29.29 8.72
N SER A 70 -1.39 28.72 8.64
CA SER A 70 -1.63 27.40 8.04
C SER A 70 -1.41 27.39 6.52
N VAL A 71 -1.84 28.45 5.84
CA VAL A 71 -1.61 28.64 4.39
C VAL A 71 -0.12 28.82 4.11
N LYS A 72 0.57 29.60 4.93
CA LYS A 72 2.03 29.79 4.83
C LYS A 72 2.81 28.50 5.09
N ALA A 73 2.36 27.69 6.05
CA ALA A 73 2.93 26.37 6.30
C ALA A 73 2.68 25.39 5.14
N LEU A 74 1.53 25.48 4.46
CA LEU A 74 1.26 24.72 3.24
C LEU A 74 2.15 25.14 2.07
N GLU A 75 2.39 26.44 1.88
CA GLU A 75 3.32 26.94 0.86
C GLU A 75 4.76 26.47 1.12
N GLU A 76 5.23 26.51 2.38
CA GLU A 76 6.54 25.97 2.74
C GLU A 76 6.63 24.46 2.48
N ARG A 77 5.57 23.71 2.79
CA ARG A 77 5.50 22.27 2.49
C ARG A 77 5.56 22.01 0.98
N LEU A 78 4.80 22.76 0.17
CA LEU A 78 4.82 22.67 -1.28
C LEU A 78 6.20 22.99 -1.85
N ALA A 79 6.83 24.08 -1.40
CA ALA A 79 8.18 24.44 -1.81
C ALA A 79 9.20 23.35 -1.42
N SER A 80 9.08 22.80 -0.21
CA SER A 80 9.94 21.70 0.25
C SER A 80 9.74 20.41 -0.54
N LEU A 81 8.50 20.13 -0.97
CA LEU A 81 8.18 18.97 -1.80
C LEU A 81 8.71 19.17 -3.22
N GLU A 82 8.51 20.35 -3.80
CA GLU A 82 9.03 20.68 -5.12
C GLU A 82 10.57 20.57 -5.15
N GLN A 83 11.22 21.03 -4.07
CA GLN A 83 12.66 20.90 -3.89
C GLN A 83 13.12 19.45 -3.73
N GLN A 84 12.28 18.54 -3.25
CA GLN A 84 12.55 17.09 -3.21
C GLN A 84 12.24 16.39 -4.54
N VAL A 85 11.28 16.90 -5.32
CA VAL A 85 10.89 16.32 -6.62
C VAL A 85 11.92 16.66 -7.70
N ALA A 86 12.53 17.84 -7.68
CA ALA A 86 13.57 18.24 -8.63
C ALA A 86 14.77 17.27 -8.71
N PRO A 87 15.44 16.91 -7.60
CA PRO A 87 16.57 15.98 -7.63
C PRO A 87 16.14 14.56 -8.02
N LEU A 88 14.94 14.11 -7.60
CA LEU A 88 14.40 12.81 -8.01
C LEU A 88 14.13 12.76 -9.52
N LYS A 89 13.52 13.80 -10.09
CA LYS A 89 13.28 13.91 -11.53
C LYS A 89 14.60 13.92 -12.30
N GLN A 90 15.60 14.64 -11.79
CA GLN A 90 16.94 14.66 -12.38
C GLN A 90 17.59 13.28 -12.34
N GLN A 91 17.47 12.56 -11.23
CA GLN A 91 18.00 11.21 -11.08
C GLN A 91 17.32 10.23 -12.05
N VAL A 92 15.99 10.32 -12.21
CA VAL A 92 15.25 9.51 -13.19
C VAL A 92 15.71 9.82 -14.61
N GLN A 93 15.86 11.10 -14.98
CA GLN A 93 16.37 11.48 -16.29
C GLN A 93 17.79 10.97 -16.53
N ASN A 94 18.66 11.03 -15.53
CA ASN A 94 20.04 10.55 -15.64
C ASN A 94 20.09 9.02 -15.81
N GLN A 95 19.24 8.28 -15.07
CA GLN A 95 19.09 6.84 -15.28
C GLN A 95 18.51 6.50 -16.66
N GLN A 96 17.58 7.31 -17.17
CA GLN A 96 16.99 7.11 -18.49
C GLN A 96 17.98 7.42 -19.61
N ALA A 97 18.86 8.41 -19.43
CA ALA A 97 19.96 8.70 -20.35
C ALA A 97 20.97 7.54 -20.40
N LEU A 98 21.32 6.95 -19.25
CA LEU A 98 22.18 5.75 -19.19
C LEU A 98 21.52 4.56 -19.91
N PHE A 99 20.21 4.37 -19.74
CA PHE A 99 19.48 3.32 -20.46
C PHE A 99 19.44 3.55 -21.97
N ASN A 100 19.26 4.78 -22.41
CA ASN A 100 19.27 5.13 -23.84
C ASN A 100 20.66 4.96 -24.46
N LEU A 101 21.72 5.31 -23.73
CA LEU A 101 23.11 5.07 -24.16
C LEU A 101 23.38 3.57 -24.30
N LEU A 102 22.90 2.78 -23.34
CA LEU A 102 22.99 1.33 -23.40
C LEU A 102 22.21 0.75 -24.59
N LYS A 103 20.98 1.22 -24.85
CA LYS A 103 20.15 0.79 -25.98
C LYS A 103 20.75 1.18 -27.33
N GLY A 104 21.41 2.34 -27.43
CA GLY A 104 22.09 2.81 -28.64
C GLY A 104 23.39 2.06 -28.98
N GLY A 105 23.92 1.27 -28.04
CA GLY A 105 25.11 0.44 -28.23
C GLY A 105 24.83 -0.99 -28.73
N LEU A 106 23.57 -1.41 -28.86
CA LEU A 106 23.24 -2.68 -29.50
C LEU A 106 23.01 -2.48 -31.00
N PRO A 107 23.92 -2.90 -31.89
CA PRO A 107 23.56 -3.03 -33.30
C PRO A 107 22.41 -4.04 -33.41
N ALA A 108 21.33 -3.63 -34.06
CA ALA A 108 20.29 -4.54 -34.50
C ALA A 108 20.94 -5.66 -35.35
N PRO A 109 20.55 -6.93 -35.20
CA PRO A 109 20.97 -7.98 -36.11
C PRO A 109 20.27 -7.73 -37.45
N THR A 110 20.84 -6.90 -38.31
CA THR A 110 20.45 -6.87 -39.71
C THR A 110 20.91 -8.19 -40.31
N ALA A 111 19.96 -9.10 -40.44
CA ALA A 111 20.08 -10.27 -41.29
C ALA A 111 20.33 -9.81 -42.72
N THR A 112 21.59 -9.79 -43.13
CA THR A 112 22.00 -9.74 -44.54
C THR A 112 22.59 -11.11 -44.87
N PRO A 113 22.03 -11.89 -45.82
CA PRO A 113 22.66 -13.11 -46.28
C PRO A 113 23.94 -12.76 -47.04
N ALA A 114 24.99 -13.51 -46.74
CA ALA A 114 26.35 -13.37 -47.28
C ALA A 114 26.44 -13.40 -48.82
N PRO A 115 27.48 -12.79 -49.41
CA PRO A 115 28.30 -13.46 -50.40
C PRO A 115 29.52 -14.08 -49.72
N ALA A 116 29.87 -15.28 -50.18
CA ALA A 116 30.99 -16.06 -49.71
C ALA A 116 32.33 -15.35 -49.87
N ALA A 117 33.25 -15.67 -48.94
CA ALA A 117 34.62 -16.10 -49.17
C ALA A 117 35.67 -15.37 -48.29
N THR A 118 36.41 -16.22 -47.56
CA THR A 118 37.82 -16.09 -47.15
C THR A 118 38.24 -14.97 -46.19
N GLY A 119 38.66 -15.40 -45.00
CA GLY A 119 39.82 -14.83 -44.30
C GLY A 119 39.52 -13.96 -43.07
N ALA A 120 40.20 -14.33 -41.97
CA ALA A 120 40.45 -13.56 -40.74
C ALA A 120 39.31 -13.40 -39.71
N ALA A 121 39.42 -14.15 -38.61
CA ALA A 121 39.06 -13.67 -37.28
C ALA A 121 40.23 -12.81 -36.73
N PRO A 122 40.04 -11.86 -35.79
CA PRO A 122 38.98 -11.80 -34.79
C PRO A 122 38.37 -10.39 -34.59
N ALA A 123 37.16 -10.14 -35.10
CA ALA A 123 36.36 -8.95 -34.74
C ALA A 123 35.34 -9.24 -33.62
N SER A 124 35.21 -10.50 -33.20
CA SER A 124 34.17 -10.96 -32.27
C SER A 124 34.44 -10.61 -30.80
N THR A 125 35.71 -10.48 -30.41
CA THR A 125 36.09 -10.49 -28.99
C THR A 125 35.81 -9.18 -28.25
N GLU A 126 35.75 -8.04 -28.95
CA GLU A 126 35.58 -6.71 -28.33
C GLU A 126 34.10 -6.36 -28.12
N SER A 127 33.25 -6.78 -29.06
CA SER A 127 31.79 -6.73 -28.93
C SER A 127 31.30 -7.62 -27.78
N ASP A 128 31.87 -8.83 -27.63
CA ASP A 128 31.50 -9.74 -26.54
C ASP A 128 31.91 -9.22 -25.16
N LYS A 129 33.09 -8.58 -25.05
CA LYS A 129 33.56 -7.96 -23.80
C LYS A 129 32.69 -6.77 -23.39
N SER A 130 32.37 -5.87 -24.31
CA SER A 130 31.51 -4.71 -24.04
C SER A 130 30.07 -5.11 -23.68
N ALA A 131 29.54 -6.16 -24.32
CA ALA A 131 28.24 -6.75 -23.96
C ALA A 131 28.27 -7.37 -22.54
N GLN A 132 29.37 -8.02 -22.17
CA GLN A 132 29.55 -8.58 -20.83
C GLN A 132 29.69 -7.49 -19.75
N GLU A 133 30.43 -6.42 -20.01
CA GLU A 133 30.57 -5.26 -19.10
C GLU A 133 29.23 -4.58 -18.86
N THR A 134 28.48 -4.37 -19.94
CA THR A 134 27.09 -3.90 -19.91
C THR A 134 26.21 -4.78 -19.02
N LYS A 135 26.27 -6.10 -19.20
CA LYS A 135 25.49 -7.06 -18.42
C LYS A 135 25.81 -6.95 -16.92
N LEU A 136 27.10 -6.83 -16.59
CA LEU A 136 27.56 -6.67 -15.20
C LEU A 136 27.11 -5.33 -14.60
N MET A 137 27.13 -4.24 -15.36
CA MET A 137 26.63 -2.94 -14.90
C MET A 137 25.13 -2.98 -14.62
N VAL A 138 24.34 -3.57 -15.51
CA VAL A 138 22.89 -3.74 -15.33
C VAL A 138 22.62 -4.61 -14.11
N ALA A 139 23.30 -5.76 -13.98
CA ALA A 139 23.15 -6.65 -12.83
C ALA A 139 23.44 -5.93 -11.51
N ARG A 140 24.55 -5.19 -11.43
CA ARG A 140 24.92 -4.42 -10.24
C ARG A 140 23.85 -3.40 -9.86
N THR A 141 23.32 -2.68 -10.85
CA THR A 141 22.27 -1.68 -10.61
C THR A 141 20.99 -2.33 -10.09
N LEU A 142 20.53 -3.42 -10.71
CA LEU A 142 19.32 -4.12 -10.28
C LEU A 142 19.48 -4.76 -8.89
N ILE A 143 20.64 -5.35 -8.59
CA ILE A 143 20.96 -5.90 -7.26
C ILE A 143 20.95 -4.77 -6.22
N GLY A 144 21.51 -3.59 -6.54
CA GLY A 144 21.50 -2.44 -5.64
C GLY A 144 20.10 -1.89 -5.35
N GLN A 145 19.21 -1.91 -6.35
CA GLN A 145 17.79 -1.57 -6.16
C GLN A 145 17.10 -2.55 -5.21
N GLU A 146 17.34 -3.85 -5.41
CA GLU A 146 16.76 -4.89 -4.58
C GLU A 146 17.26 -4.81 -3.13
N GLN A 147 18.55 -4.56 -2.91
CA GLN A 147 19.09 -4.32 -1.58
C GLN A 147 18.50 -3.08 -0.89
N SER A 148 18.28 -2.00 -1.67
CA SER A 148 17.64 -0.79 -1.14
C SER A 148 16.19 -1.06 -0.73
N TYR A 149 15.46 -1.84 -1.54
CA TYR A 149 14.10 -2.29 -1.22
C TYR A 149 14.07 -3.11 0.09
N GLN A 150 14.97 -4.08 0.25
CA GLN A 150 15.09 -4.88 1.48
C GLN A 150 15.32 -4.00 2.71
N LYS A 151 16.21 -2.99 2.59
CA LYS A 151 16.50 -2.05 3.67
C LYS A 151 15.27 -1.24 4.06
N THR A 152 14.50 -0.77 3.08
CA THR A 152 13.25 -0.03 3.31
C THR A 152 12.21 -0.88 4.03
N ILE A 153 11.95 -2.11 3.58
CA ILE A 153 10.99 -3.01 4.24
C ILE A 153 11.46 -3.36 5.65
N THR A 154 12.76 -3.60 5.85
CA THR A 154 13.32 -3.88 7.19
C THR A 154 13.18 -2.69 8.14
N ALA A 155 13.46 -1.47 7.66
CA ALA A 155 13.28 -0.26 8.44
C ALA A 155 11.81 -0.02 8.79
N LEU A 156 10.90 -0.26 7.84
CA LEU A 156 9.46 -0.18 8.07
C LEU A 156 9.00 -1.17 9.15
N LYS A 157 9.40 -2.45 9.07
CA LYS A 157 9.12 -3.45 10.10
C LYS A 157 9.60 -3.01 11.48
N SER A 158 10.82 -2.45 11.56
CA SER A 158 11.35 -1.96 12.83
C SER A 158 10.54 -0.79 13.37
N GLY A 159 10.17 0.17 12.53
CA GLY A 159 9.35 1.32 12.93
C GLY A 159 7.96 0.90 13.39
N MET A 160 7.31 -0.03 12.68
CA MET A 160 6.01 -0.59 13.07
C MET A 160 6.08 -1.29 14.43
N ARG A 161 7.16 -2.03 14.70
CA ARG A 161 7.37 -2.69 16.00
C ARG A 161 7.58 -1.70 17.15
N ASP A 162 8.26 -0.59 16.88
CA ASP A 162 8.43 0.48 17.87
C ASP A 162 7.09 1.15 18.20
N LEU A 163 6.31 1.51 17.16
CA LEU A 163 4.95 2.02 17.28
C LEU A 163 4.02 1.06 18.04
N ALA A 164 4.11 -0.24 17.74
CA ALA A 164 3.32 -1.27 18.41
C ALA A 164 3.66 -1.42 19.90
N GLY A 165 4.90 -1.08 20.29
CA GLY A 165 5.32 -1.02 21.68
C GLY A 165 4.77 0.19 22.43
N MET A 166 4.48 1.29 21.72
CA MET A 166 4.00 2.54 22.29
C MET A 166 2.48 2.60 22.48
N ILE A 167 1.70 1.81 21.73
CA ILE A 167 0.23 1.82 21.77
C ILE A 167 -0.28 0.53 22.42
N ALA A 168 -1.03 0.63 23.52
CA ALA A 168 -1.58 -0.53 24.22
C ALA A 168 -2.57 -1.31 23.33
N GLY A 169 -2.47 -2.64 23.31
CA GLY A 169 -3.32 -3.52 22.49
C GLY A 169 -2.93 -3.62 21.00
N SER A 170 -1.94 -2.84 20.56
CA SER A 170 -1.51 -2.74 19.17
C SER A 170 -0.51 -3.84 18.75
N ARG A 171 -0.59 -5.03 19.36
CA ARG A 171 0.30 -6.16 19.00
C ARG A 171 -0.33 -7.12 18.00
N SER A 172 -1.66 -7.20 17.95
CA SER A 172 -2.39 -8.12 17.07
C SER A 172 -2.25 -7.75 15.59
N TRP A 173 -2.41 -6.46 15.23
CA TRP A 173 -2.21 -6.02 13.83
C TRP A 173 -0.76 -6.20 13.36
N LEU A 174 0.22 -6.16 14.27
CA LEU A 174 1.62 -6.30 13.88
C LEU A 174 1.94 -7.69 13.31
N GLU A 175 1.30 -8.76 13.82
CA GLU A 175 1.47 -10.11 13.28
C GLU A 175 0.96 -10.22 11.83
N ASP A 176 -0.22 -9.64 11.55
CA ASP A 176 -0.81 -9.63 10.22
C ASP A 176 0.08 -8.87 9.21
N TYR A 177 0.53 -7.67 9.58
CA TYR A 177 1.40 -6.86 8.72
C TYR A 177 2.81 -7.44 8.58
N GLU A 178 3.34 -8.09 9.62
CA GLU A 178 4.66 -8.73 9.53
C GLU A 178 4.64 -9.89 8.53
N SER A 179 3.54 -10.66 8.49
CA SER A 179 3.31 -11.67 7.46
C SER A 179 3.30 -11.05 6.06
N ASP A 180 2.54 -9.96 5.87
CA ASP A 180 2.41 -9.27 4.59
C ASP A 180 3.73 -8.66 4.09
N LEU A 181 4.60 -8.21 4.99
CA LEU A 181 5.91 -7.65 4.66
C LEU A 181 7.00 -8.72 4.47
N ASN A 182 6.84 -9.91 5.07
CA ASN A 182 7.81 -10.99 4.93
C ASN A 182 7.84 -11.57 3.51
N LYS A 183 6.66 -11.72 2.88
CA LYS A 183 6.56 -12.22 1.51
C LYS A 183 7.36 -11.38 0.49
N PRO A 184 7.11 -10.07 0.33
CA PRO A 184 7.86 -9.25 -0.62
C PRO A 184 9.35 -9.15 -0.27
N LEU A 185 9.72 -9.24 1.02
CA LEU A 185 11.12 -9.29 1.44
C LEU A 185 11.80 -10.60 0.98
N ALA A 186 11.12 -11.74 1.09
CA ALA A 186 11.63 -13.02 0.61
C ALA A 186 11.74 -13.06 -0.92
N GLU A 187 10.72 -12.58 -1.62
CA GLU A 187 10.74 -12.47 -3.08
C GLU A 187 11.86 -11.54 -3.57
N SER A 188 12.08 -10.44 -2.85
CA SER A 188 13.19 -9.54 -3.06
C SER A 188 14.55 -10.23 -2.95
N GLN A 189 14.78 -10.97 -1.87
CA GLN A 189 16.02 -11.74 -1.69
C GLN A 189 16.21 -12.79 -2.78
N ALA A 190 15.13 -13.45 -3.20
CA ALA A 190 15.17 -14.41 -4.29
C ALA A 190 15.57 -13.74 -5.63
N ARG A 191 14.99 -12.57 -5.95
CA ARG A 191 15.36 -11.79 -7.14
C ARG A 191 16.82 -11.33 -7.10
N ALA A 192 17.31 -10.85 -5.95
CA ALA A 192 18.72 -10.48 -5.81
C ALA A 192 19.65 -11.66 -6.10
N LYS A 193 19.32 -12.85 -5.58
CA LYS A 193 20.08 -14.08 -5.82
C LYS A 193 20.02 -14.52 -7.28
N ALA A 194 18.85 -14.44 -7.91
CA ALA A 194 18.69 -14.73 -9.34
C ALA A 194 19.52 -13.79 -10.22
N LEU A 195 19.55 -12.49 -9.89
CA LEU A 195 20.37 -11.49 -10.59
C LEU A 195 21.87 -11.75 -10.42
N GLN A 196 22.32 -12.19 -9.24
CA GLN A 196 23.71 -12.59 -9.00
C GLN A 196 24.08 -13.82 -9.84
N GLN A 197 23.21 -14.82 -9.91
CA GLN A 197 23.42 -16.00 -10.74
C GLN A 197 23.47 -15.63 -12.22
N TRP A 198 22.53 -14.80 -12.68
CA TRP A 198 22.49 -14.28 -14.05
C TRP A 198 23.77 -13.53 -14.41
N ALA A 199 24.26 -12.64 -13.53
CA ALA A 199 25.51 -11.91 -13.72
C ALA A 199 26.70 -12.87 -13.90
N ASN A 200 26.76 -13.91 -13.07
CA ASN A 200 27.81 -14.93 -13.09
C ASN A 200 27.64 -15.98 -14.20
N GLY A 201 26.63 -15.85 -15.07
CA GLY A 201 26.39 -16.76 -16.19
C GLY A 201 25.79 -18.11 -15.79
N LYS A 202 25.31 -18.25 -14.56
CA LYS A 202 24.59 -19.44 -14.10
C LYS A 202 23.11 -19.30 -14.46
N PRO A 203 22.44 -20.30 -15.07
CA PRO A 203 21.02 -20.22 -15.36
C PRO A 203 20.26 -20.00 -14.04
N ALA A 204 19.34 -19.04 -14.04
CA ALA A 204 18.49 -18.76 -12.89
C ALA A 204 17.74 -20.04 -12.54
N SER A 205 17.97 -20.57 -11.34
CA SER A 205 17.22 -21.72 -10.83
C SER A 205 15.75 -21.35 -10.82
N ALA A 206 14.97 -21.95 -11.72
CA ALA A 206 13.54 -21.80 -11.80
C ALA A 206 12.92 -22.19 -10.45
N THR A 207 12.22 -21.24 -9.85
CA THR A 207 11.31 -21.49 -8.74
C THR A 207 10.07 -22.19 -9.29
N GLU A 208 9.93 -23.50 -9.01
CA GLU A 208 8.64 -24.19 -8.98
C GLU A 208 7.80 -23.74 -7.78
#